data_AF-A0A2C6Y2E2-F1
#
_entry.id   AF-A0A2C6Y2E2-F1
#
_cell.length_a   1.000
_cell.length_b   1.000
_cell.length_c   1.000
_cell.angle_alpha   90.00
_cell.angle_beta   90.00
_cell.angle_gamma   90.00
#
_symmetry.space_group_name_H-M   'P 1'
#
loop_
_entity.id
_entity.type
_entity.pdbx_description
1 polymer ?
#
loop_
_entity_poly.entity_id
_entity_poly.type
_entity_poly.pdbx_seq_one_letter_code
_entity_poly.pdbx_strand_id
1 'polypeptide(L)'
;MRCSDRGRPGAAFRWLPFLLLPLLFLAACADLRPYRGNPGGEARRLALPPAYRIAVPTPTGALLTDAGAERFAGALAEALRGAEVPASANPAQPLDWPLVVTARREGGRVLPRYELFDADGASLGATEGKPAPLRGWGMEEEAVFREVATRDAPGVAALLEAVEASRKASDPAALAGRGPLRVRLAGVTGAPGDGNKSLRDRLGEFLTRLGYLPQDGAEGATYAVHAEVQAVPAPDNKQRIELQWIVSRRDGYELGRVVQINEVPRGSLNGLWGDVAYVAAEQAASGIREVLQNAAQPELDVAAPPAAPSAPAPAPTPAPARAEAPAR
;
A
#
# COMPACT_ATOMS: atom_id res chain seq x y z
N MET A 1 37.66 -86.60 1.29
CA MET A 1 36.74 -87.51 0.56
C MET A 1 35.38 -86.80 0.44
N ARG A 2 34.83 -86.72 -0.79
CA ARG A 2 33.58 -86.03 -1.23
C ARG A 2 33.71 -84.49 -1.23
N CYS A 3 34.08 -83.78 -2.31
CA CYS A 3 33.73 -83.74 -3.75
C CYS A 3 32.28 -83.33 -4.05
N SER A 4 32.12 -82.04 -4.40
CA SER A 4 31.10 -81.45 -5.29
C SER A 4 31.63 -80.06 -5.65
N ASP A 5 31.64 -79.54 -6.87
CA ASP A 5 31.57 -80.05 -8.24
C ASP A 5 32.17 -78.92 -9.12
N ARG A 6 32.70 -79.26 -10.29
CA ARG A 6 33.41 -78.35 -11.23
C ARG A 6 32.44 -77.66 -12.21
N GLY A 7 32.83 -76.47 -12.65
CA GLY A 7 32.52 -75.91 -13.99
C GLY A 7 32.05 -74.45 -13.89
N ARG A 8 32.53 -73.47 -14.66
CA ARG A 8 33.27 -73.45 -15.93
C ARG A 8 33.86 -72.02 -16.15
N PRO A 9 34.63 -71.76 -17.23
CA PRO A 9 35.72 -70.79 -17.26
C PRO A 9 35.42 -69.46 -17.99
N GLY A 10 36.28 -68.47 -17.73
CA GLY A 10 37.01 -67.72 -18.75
C GLY A 10 36.28 -66.66 -19.57
N ALA A 11 36.65 -65.39 -19.34
CA ALA A 11 37.14 -64.52 -20.42
C ALA A 11 37.89 -63.33 -19.81
N ALA A 12 39.19 -63.32 -20.03
CA ALA A 12 40.05 -62.17 -19.81
C ALA A 12 39.85 -61.18 -20.96
N PHE A 13 39.71 -59.89 -20.67
CA PHE A 13 40.43 -58.89 -21.46
C PHE A 13 40.78 -57.70 -20.58
N ARG A 14 42.01 -57.26 -20.78
CA ARG A 14 42.86 -56.50 -19.88
C ARG A 14 43.20 -55.21 -20.67
N TRP A 15 43.48 -54.12 -19.95
CA TRP A 15 44.25 -52.92 -20.35
C TRP A 15 43.46 -51.60 -20.48
N LEU A 16 43.44 -50.87 -19.34
CA LEU A 16 43.72 -49.44 -19.22
C LEU A 16 45.03 -49.03 -19.97
N PRO A 17 45.37 -47.74 -20.18
CA PRO A 17 44.62 -46.47 -20.09
C PRO A 17 44.97 -45.47 -21.24
N PHE A 18 44.58 -44.21 -21.05
CA PHE A 18 45.20 -42.94 -21.53
C PHE A 18 44.41 -42.07 -22.53
N LEU A 19 43.76 -41.06 -21.93
CA LEU A 19 43.72 -39.64 -22.28
C LEU A 19 43.14 -39.12 -23.61
N LEU A 20 42.45 -37.98 -23.45
CA LEU A 20 42.06 -36.95 -24.44
C LEU A 20 40.75 -37.19 -25.22
N LEU A 21 39.62 -36.76 -24.64
CA LEU A 21 38.81 -35.67 -25.21
C LEU A 21 37.70 -35.20 -24.24
N PRO A 22 37.91 -34.09 -23.52
CA PRO A 22 36.85 -33.34 -22.86
C PRO A 22 36.42 -32.19 -23.78
N LEU A 23 35.25 -32.26 -24.43
CA LEU A 23 34.50 -31.09 -24.95
C LEU A 23 33.23 -31.54 -25.71
N LEU A 24 32.16 -30.75 -25.58
CA LEU A 24 30.86 -30.78 -26.30
C LEU A 24 29.84 -31.79 -25.75
N PHE A 25 28.68 -31.43 -25.16
CA PHE A 25 27.79 -30.27 -25.33
C PHE A 25 27.22 -29.87 -23.95
N LEU A 26 27.54 -28.70 -23.37
CA LEU A 26 26.94 -27.39 -23.63
C LEU A 26 25.41 -27.33 -23.54
N ALA A 27 24.96 -26.71 -22.44
CA ALA A 27 23.87 -25.76 -22.35
C ALA A 27 22.43 -26.26 -22.60
N ALA A 28 21.80 -26.73 -21.52
CA ALA A 28 20.38 -26.52 -21.30
C ALA A 28 20.14 -25.90 -19.91
N CYS A 29 20.87 -24.83 -19.59
CA CYS A 29 20.28 -23.82 -18.71
C CYS A 29 19.16 -23.17 -19.52
N ALA A 30 17.95 -23.69 -19.40
CA ALA A 30 16.77 -22.97 -19.86
C ALA A 30 16.80 -21.61 -19.17
N ASP A 31 16.99 -20.55 -19.97
CA ASP A 31 16.94 -19.15 -19.57
C ASP A 31 15.46 -18.85 -19.24
N LEU A 32 14.97 -19.42 -18.13
CA LEU A 32 13.71 -19.11 -17.49
C LEU A 32 13.84 -17.68 -17.00
N ARG A 33 13.51 -16.74 -17.88
CA ARG A 33 13.22 -15.36 -17.52
C ARG A 33 11.72 -15.28 -17.34
N PRO A 34 11.18 -15.49 -16.12
CA PRO A 34 9.73 -15.50 -15.87
C PRO A 34 9.01 -14.21 -16.30
N TYR A 35 9.74 -13.16 -16.69
CA TYR A 35 9.21 -11.85 -17.05
C TYR A 35 9.62 -11.35 -18.45
N ARG A 36 10.08 -12.22 -19.36
CA ARG A 36 10.46 -11.80 -20.73
C ARG A 36 9.30 -11.70 -21.73
N GLY A 37 8.07 -11.56 -21.24
CA GLY A 37 6.92 -11.17 -22.04
C GLY A 37 6.77 -9.65 -22.03
N ASN A 38 6.48 -9.05 -23.19
CA ASN A 38 5.80 -7.77 -23.25
C ASN A 38 4.31 -8.06 -23.46
N PRO A 39 3.51 -8.33 -22.41
CA PRO A 39 2.09 -8.62 -22.52
C PRO A 39 1.25 -7.46 -23.08
N GLY A 40 1.86 -6.35 -23.51
CA GLY A 40 1.18 -5.23 -24.11
C GLY A 40 0.09 -4.66 -23.18
N GLY A 41 -1.00 -4.18 -23.76
CA GLY A 41 -2.13 -3.64 -22.99
C GLY A 41 -2.85 -4.64 -22.08
N GLU A 42 -2.63 -5.95 -22.25
CA GLU A 42 -3.27 -6.99 -21.44
C GLU A 42 -2.64 -7.12 -20.03
N ALA A 43 -1.35 -6.80 -19.85
CA ALA A 43 -0.79 -6.71 -18.49
C ALA A 43 -1.42 -5.62 -17.64
N ARG A 44 -1.90 -4.54 -18.26
CA ARG A 44 -2.63 -3.47 -17.57
C ARG A 44 -4.06 -3.88 -17.20
N ARG A 45 -4.54 -5.03 -17.71
CA ARG A 45 -5.85 -5.63 -17.36
C ARG A 45 -5.73 -6.78 -16.37
N LEU A 46 -4.51 -7.20 -16.02
CA LEU A 46 -4.31 -8.06 -14.86
C LEU A 46 -4.88 -7.30 -13.65
N ALA A 47 -5.69 -7.99 -12.85
CA ALA A 47 -6.43 -7.40 -11.75
C ALA A 47 -5.50 -6.49 -10.94
N LEU A 48 -5.71 -5.18 -11.04
CA LEU A 48 -5.10 -4.24 -10.13
C LEU A 48 -5.44 -4.77 -8.73
N PRO A 49 -4.44 -4.99 -7.86
CA PRO A 49 -4.74 -5.45 -6.51
C PRO A 49 -5.79 -4.51 -5.92
N PRO A 50 -6.78 -5.05 -5.19
CA PRO A 50 -7.80 -4.22 -4.58
C PRO A 50 -7.07 -3.13 -3.79
N ALA A 51 -7.40 -1.87 -4.07
CA ALA A 51 -6.57 -0.80 -3.55
C ALA A 51 -6.67 -0.69 -2.01
N TYR A 52 -7.50 -1.47 -1.29
CA TYR A 52 -7.64 -1.46 0.17
C TYR A 52 -6.91 -2.61 0.82
N ARG A 53 -6.60 -2.38 2.09
CA ARG A 53 -6.32 -3.42 3.07
C ARG A 53 -7.43 -3.47 4.12
N ILE A 54 -7.75 -4.67 4.58
CA ILE A 54 -8.64 -4.91 5.71
C ILE A 54 -7.82 -4.81 7.01
N ALA A 55 -8.18 -3.88 7.89
CA ALA A 55 -7.63 -3.84 9.24
C ALA A 55 -8.54 -4.68 10.15
N VAL A 56 -7.95 -5.62 10.88
CA VAL A 56 -8.63 -6.37 11.95
C VAL A 56 -8.16 -5.78 13.29
N PRO A 57 -8.80 -4.71 13.79
CA PRO A 57 -8.44 -4.13 15.07
C PRO A 57 -8.73 -5.11 16.21
N THR A 58 -8.08 -4.93 17.36
CA THR A 58 -8.33 -5.71 18.58
C THR A 58 -9.82 -5.65 18.95
N PRO A 59 -10.54 -6.78 18.94
CA PRO A 59 -11.97 -6.80 19.19
C PRO A 59 -12.33 -6.46 20.65
N THR A 60 -13.04 -5.36 20.87
CA THR A 60 -13.51 -4.96 22.21
C THR A 60 -14.85 -5.60 22.59
N GLY A 61 -15.66 -6.00 21.61
CA GLY A 61 -16.99 -6.58 21.79
C GLY A 61 -17.04 -8.10 21.64
N ALA A 62 -15.90 -8.80 21.66
CA ALA A 62 -15.80 -10.23 21.32
C ALA A 62 -15.92 -11.19 22.53
N LEU A 63 -16.20 -10.68 23.73
CA LEU A 63 -16.23 -11.47 24.98
C LEU A 63 -14.89 -12.16 25.28
N LEU A 64 -13.78 -11.50 24.95
CA LEU A 64 -12.40 -11.95 25.17
C LEU A 64 -11.68 -10.93 26.06
N THR A 65 -10.57 -11.34 26.67
CA THR A 65 -9.60 -10.38 27.23
C THR A 65 -8.85 -9.66 26.11
N ASP A 66 -8.20 -8.53 26.39
CA ASP A 66 -7.44 -7.79 25.39
C ASP A 66 -6.36 -8.67 24.72
N ALA A 67 -5.63 -9.46 25.50
CA ALA A 67 -4.63 -10.40 24.99
C ALA A 67 -5.24 -11.52 24.14
N GLY A 68 -6.42 -12.02 24.52
CA GLY A 68 -7.18 -12.99 23.71
C GLY A 68 -7.69 -12.38 22.41
N ALA A 69 -8.19 -11.16 22.48
CA ALA A 69 -8.70 -10.40 21.35
C ALA A 69 -7.59 -10.11 20.31
N GLU A 70 -6.38 -9.75 20.75
CA GLU A 70 -5.22 -9.58 19.88
C GLU A 70 -4.82 -10.88 19.17
N ARG A 71 -4.77 -12.00 19.91
CA ARG A 71 -4.48 -13.32 19.32
C ARG A 71 -5.54 -13.74 18.31
N PHE A 72 -6.81 -13.51 18.62
CA PHE A 72 -7.91 -13.80 17.70
C PHE A 72 -7.85 -12.92 16.44
N ALA A 73 -7.54 -11.63 16.58
CA ALA A 73 -7.34 -10.72 15.45
C ALA A 73 -6.20 -11.21 14.53
N GLY A 74 -5.09 -11.67 15.14
CA GLY A 74 -3.98 -12.30 14.41
C GLY A 74 -4.41 -13.52 13.60
N ALA A 75 -5.10 -14.47 14.24
CA ALA A 75 -5.61 -15.68 13.59
C ALA A 75 -6.61 -15.36 12.46
N LEU A 76 -7.48 -14.37 12.66
CA LEU A 76 -8.44 -13.92 11.64
C LEU A 76 -7.74 -13.27 10.45
N ALA A 77 -6.77 -12.39 10.70
CA ALA A 77 -6.00 -11.76 9.62
C ALA A 77 -5.19 -12.79 8.83
N GLU A 78 -4.63 -13.82 9.48
CA GLU A 78 -3.99 -14.95 8.80
C GLU A 78 -4.96 -15.74 7.93
N ALA A 79 -6.14 -16.09 8.46
CA ALA A 79 -7.16 -16.81 7.72
C ALA A 79 -7.69 -16.02 6.51
N LEU A 80 -7.89 -14.71 6.67
CA LEU A 80 -8.30 -13.81 5.58
C LEU A 80 -7.25 -13.74 4.48
N ARG A 81 -5.95 -13.65 4.82
CA ARG A 81 -4.87 -13.74 3.83
C ARG A 81 -4.85 -15.09 3.13
N GLY A 82 -5.13 -16.18 3.84
CA GLY A 82 -5.31 -17.51 3.26
C GLY A 82 -6.51 -17.60 2.30
N ALA A 83 -7.50 -16.74 2.45
CA ALA A 83 -8.64 -16.55 1.55
C ALA A 83 -8.41 -15.43 0.52
N GLU A 84 -7.15 -15.07 0.25
CA GLU A 84 -6.74 -14.04 -0.71
C GLU A 84 -7.23 -12.60 -0.40
N VAL A 85 -7.68 -12.34 0.83
CA VAL A 85 -8.06 -11.00 1.29
C VAL A 85 -6.84 -10.32 1.93
N PRO A 86 -6.42 -9.13 1.46
CA PRO A 86 -5.28 -8.41 2.04
C PRO A 86 -5.65 -7.87 3.43
N ALA A 87 -5.39 -8.64 4.49
CA ALA A 87 -5.75 -8.30 5.86
C ALA A 87 -4.55 -8.22 6.82
N SER A 88 -4.62 -7.33 7.81
CA SER A 88 -3.63 -7.18 8.89
C SER A 88 -4.29 -6.97 10.24
N ALA A 89 -3.73 -7.55 11.31
CA ALA A 89 -4.20 -7.40 12.69
C ALA A 89 -3.64 -6.14 13.40
N ASN A 90 -3.34 -5.10 12.62
CA ASN A 90 -2.81 -3.84 13.12
C ASN A 90 -3.95 -2.85 13.39
N PRO A 91 -3.72 -1.81 14.22
CA PRO A 91 -4.63 -0.68 14.29
C PRO A 91 -4.95 -0.14 12.90
N ALA A 92 -6.22 0.20 12.65
CA ALA A 92 -6.68 0.70 11.37
C ALA A 92 -5.98 2.02 11.02
N GLN A 93 -5.37 2.05 9.85
CA GLN A 93 -4.81 3.28 9.29
C GLN A 93 -5.90 4.11 8.61
N PRO A 94 -5.67 5.40 8.31
CA PRO A 94 -6.73 6.32 7.88
C PRO A 94 -7.45 5.99 6.57
N LEU A 95 -7.01 4.98 5.81
CA LEU A 95 -7.64 4.50 4.58
C LEU A 95 -7.89 2.98 4.58
N ASP A 96 -7.60 2.29 5.70
CA ASP A 96 -7.93 0.88 5.89
C ASP A 96 -9.44 0.72 6.06
N TRP A 97 -9.94 -0.48 5.76
CA TRP A 97 -11.32 -0.84 6.08
C TRP A 97 -11.34 -1.67 7.36
N PRO A 98 -11.87 -1.12 8.47
CA PRO A 98 -11.93 -1.85 9.72
C PRO A 98 -12.94 -2.99 9.62
N LEU A 99 -12.50 -4.21 9.95
CA LEU A 99 -13.37 -5.35 10.20
C LEU A 99 -13.55 -5.50 11.71
N VAL A 100 -14.62 -4.90 12.23
CA VAL A 100 -14.92 -4.96 13.66
C VAL A 100 -15.58 -6.29 13.97
N VAL A 101 -15.01 -6.99 14.95
CA VAL A 101 -15.56 -8.24 15.45
C VAL A 101 -16.29 -7.99 16.77
N THR A 102 -17.52 -8.48 16.82
CA THR A 102 -18.32 -8.58 18.04
C THR A 102 -18.75 -10.01 18.24
N ALA A 103 -19.13 -10.39 19.45
CA ALA A 103 -19.63 -11.72 19.71
C ALA A 103 -20.81 -11.69 20.66
N ARG A 104 -21.84 -12.48 20.34
CA ARG A 104 -23.02 -12.65 21.21
C ARG A 104 -23.06 -14.06 21.76
N ARG A 105 -23.48 -14.20 23.02
CA ARG A 105 -23.67 -15.50 23.64
C ARG A 105 -25.06 -16.03 23.30
N GLU A 106 -25.12 -17.25 22.78
CA GLU A 106 -26.34 -18.01 22.54
C GLU A 106 -26.27 -19.33 23.33
N GLY A 107 -26.74 -19.30 24.58
CA GLY A 107 -26.68 -20.43 25.49
C GLY A 107 -25.24 -20.91 25.75
N GLY A 108 -24.93 -22.13 25.29
CA GLY A 108 -23.60 -22.75 25.40
C GLY A 108 -22.64 -22.41 24.25
N ARG A 109 -23.00 -21.47 23.38
CA ARG A 109 -22.22 -21.08 22.21
C ARG A 109 -21.99 -19.58 22.13
N VAL A 110 -20.99 -19.19 21.36
CA VAL A 110 -20.66 -17.80 21.02
C VAL A 110 -20.82 -17.64 19.52
N LEU A 111 -21.59 -16.64 19.10
CA LEU A 111 -21.77 -16.31 17.69
C LEU A 111 -20.98 -15.03 17.38
N PRO A 112 -19.86 -15.12 16.66
CA PRO A 112 -19.13 -13.94 16.21
C PRO A 112 -19.91 -13.26 15.07
N ARG A 113 -19.89 -11.92 15.08
CA ARG A 113 -20.41 -11.06 14.03
C ARG A 113 -19.27 -10.18 13.55
N TYR A 114 -19.11 -10.15 12.24
CA TYR A 114 -18.09 -9.40 11.51
C TYR A 114 -18.78 -8.26 10.78
N GLU A 115 -18.44 -7.03 11.13
CA GLU A 115 -18.97 -5.84 10.46
C GLU A 115 -17.83 -5.10 9.80
N LEU A 116 -17.98 -4.85 8.50
CA LEU A 116 -17.01 -4.15 7.68
C LEU A 116 -17.39 -2.68 7.64
N PHE A 117 -16.43 -1.82 7.93
CA PHE A 117 -16.56 -0.38 7.82
C PHE A 117 -15.67 0.14 6.70
N ASP A 118 -16.07 1.24 6.08
CA ASP A 118 -15.14 2.02 5.28
C ASP A 118 -14.18 2.80 6.18
N ALA A 119 -13.24 3.50 5.56
CA ALA A 119 -12.26 4.32 6.27
C ALA A 119 -12.86 5.59 6.90
N ASP A 120 -14.10 5.95 6.56
CA ASP A 120 -14.82 7.08 7.14
C ASP A 120 -15.71 6.64 8.33
N GLY A 121 -15.78 5.33 8.60
CA GLY A 121 -16.56 4.74 9.69
C GLY A 121 -18.01 4.41 9.32
N ALA A 122 -18.38 4.45 8.04
CA ALA A 122 -19.69 3.99 7.60
C ALA A 122 -19.70 2.46 7.45
N SER A 123 -20.78 1.82 7.89
CA SER A 123 -20.95 0.36 7.77
C SER A 123 -21.18 -0.01 6.30
N LEU A 124 -20.31 -0.85 5.76
CA LEU A 124 -20.41 -1.43 4.41
C LEU A 124 -21.24 -2.71 4.41
N GLY A 125 -21.46 -3.29 5.58
CA GLY A 125 -22.27 -4.50 5.77
C GLY A 125 -21.71 -5.40 6.86
N ALA A 126 -22.46 -6.43 7.19
CA ALA A 126 -22.07 -7.39 8.23
C ALA A 126 -22.44 -8.82 7.83
N THR A 127 -21.68 -9.76 8.37
CA THR A 127 -21.98 -11.19 8.30
C THR A 127 -21.82 -11.81 9.68
N GLU A 128 -22.66 -12.79 9.99
CA GLU A 128 -22.46 -13.64 11.16
C GLU A 128 -21.57 -14.83 10.78
N GLY A 129 -20.67 -15.20 11.69
CA GLY A 129 -19.94 -16.46 11.61
C GLY A 129 -20.80 -17.63 12.06
N LYS A 130 -20.21 -18.81 12.20
CA LYS A 130 -20.93 -19.95 12.79
C LYS A 130 -20.77 -19.98 14.33
N PRO A 131 -21.68 -20.62 15.08
CA PRO A 131 -21.53 -20.75 16.52
C PRO A 131 -20.22 -21.47 16.91
N ALA A 132 -19.47 -20.91 17.86
CA ALA A 132 -18.26 -21.49 18.47
C ALA A 132 -18.56 -22.03 19.88
N PRO A 133 -17.84 -23.06 20.37
CA PRO A 133 -18.00 -23.56 21.73
C PRO A 133 -17.63 -22.49 22.77
N LEU A 134 -18.56 -22.16 23.67
CA LEU A 134 -18.34 -21.10 24.67
C LEU A 134 -17.13 -21.39 25.57
N ARG A 135 -16.90 -22.65 25.94
CA ARG A 135 -15.78 -23.02 26.82
C ARG A 135 -14.45 -22.73 26.14
N GLY A 136 -14.23 -23.22 24.93
CA GLY A 136 -12.97 -23.02 24.22
C GLY A 136 -12.74 -21.56 23.82
N TRP A 137 -13.82 -20.83 23.49
CA TRP A 137 -13.77 -19.38 23.25
C TRP A 137 -13.38 -18.60 24.51
N GLY A 138 -14.07 -18.86 25.64
CA GLY A 138 -13.84 -18.16 26.91
C GLY A 138 -12.53 -18.55 27.61
N MET A 139 -11.99 -19.73 27.33
CA MET A 139 -10.64 -20.13 27.74
C MET A 139 -9.57 -19.65 26.75
N GLU A 140 -9.97 -18.97 25.68
CA GLU A 140 -9.10 -18.38 24.66
C GLU A 140 -8.10 -19.38 24.05
N GLU A 141 -8.60 -20.59 23.76
CA GLU A 141 -7.81 -21.68 23.21
C GLU A 141 -7.38 -21.36 21.77
N GLU A 142 -6.08 -21.41 21.51
CA GLU A 142 -5.48 -21.09 20.21
C GLU A 142 -6.07 -21.92 19.05
N ALA A 143 -6.36 -23.20 19.31
CA ALA A 143 -6.97 -24.09 18.33
C ALA A 143 -8.38 -23.62 17.92
N VAL A 144 -9.17 -23.12 18.90
CA VAL A 144 -10.53 -22.62 18.65
C VAL A 144 -10.48 -21.31 17.88
N PHE A 145 -9.56 -20.41 18.19
CA PHE A 145 -9.37 -19.17 17.42
C PHE A 145 -9.02 -19.45 15.97
N ARG A 146 -8.06 -20.35 15.71
CA ARG A 146 -7.67 -20.73 14.35
C ARG A 146 -8.81 -21.41 13.59
N GLU A 147 -9.55 -22.31 14.24
CA GLU A 147 -10.72 -22.98 13.66
C GLU A 147 -11.79 -21.97 13.26
N VAL A 148 -12.20 -21.09 14.19
CA VAL A 148 -13.22 -20.06 13.96
C VAL A 148 -12.79 -19.11 12.84
N ALA A 149 -11.56 -18.61 12.90
CA ALA A 149 -11.01 -17.71 11.89
C ALA A 149 -11.01 -18.35 10.49
N THR A 150 -10.48 -19.57 10.36
CA THR A 150 -10.39 -20.29 9.08
C THR A 150 -11.78 -20.60 8.51
N ARG A 151 -12.71 -20.97 9.38
CA ARG A 151 -14.08 -21.33 9.01
C ARG A 151 -14.90 -20.11 8.55
N ASP A 152 -14.70 -18.96 9.18
CA ASP A 152 -15.51 -17.75 8.94
C ASP A 152 -14.90 -16.80 7.89
N ALA A 153 -13.59 -16.90 7.62
CA ALA A 153 -12.90 -16.08 6.61
C ALA A 153 -13.57 -16.10 5.22
N PRO A 154 -14.04 -17.24 4.67
CA PRO A 154 -14.75 -17.24 3.39
C PRO A 154 -16.06 -16.43 3.40
N GLY A 155 -16.76 -16.36 4.54
CA GLY A 155 -17.97 -15.55 4.68
C GLY A 155 -17.67 -14.05 4.64
N VAL A 156 -16.56 -13.64 5.25
CA VAL A 156 -16.07 -12.26 5.19
C VAL A 156 -15.59 -11.91 3.78
N ALA A 157 -14.92 -12.83 3.08
CA ALA A 157 -14.53 -12.65 1.69
C ALA A 157 -15.76 -12.44 0.78
N ALA A 158 -16.82 -13.24 0.96
CA ALA A 158 -18.07 -13.07 0.22
C ALA A 158 -18.78 -11.74 0.51
N LEU A 159 -18.77 -11.27 1.77
CA LEU A 159 -19.26 -9.94 2.13
C LEU A 159 -18.50 -8.85 1.36
N LEU A 160 -17.17 -8.97 1.30
CA LEU A 160 -16.31 -8.02 0.61
C LEU A 160 -16.57 -7.98 -0.90
N GLU A 161 -16.71 -9.15 -1.54
CA GLU A 161 -17.06 -9.25 -2.96
C GLU A 161 -18.41 -8.58 -3.26
N ALA A 162 -19.41 -8.75 -2.40
CA ALA A 162 -20.71 -8.12 -2.55
C ALA A 162 -20.62 -6.58 -2.44
N VAL A 163 -19.83 -6.08 -1.47
CA VAL A 163 -19.55 -4.65 -1.31
C VAL A 163 -18.86 -4.08 -2.54
N GLU A 164 -17.84 -4.78 -3.06
CA GLU A 164 -17.16 -4.36 -4.28
C GLU A 164 -18.09 -4.34 -5.50
N ALA A 165 -18.90 -5.38 -5.69
CA ALA A 165 -19.83 -5.48 -6.80
C ALA A 165 -20.83 -4.31 -6.78
N SER A 166 -21.36 -3.98 -5.59
CA SER A 166 -22.25 -2.84 -5.39
C SER A 166 -21.57 -1.50 -5.72
N ARG A 167 -20.32 -1.31 -5.30
CA ARG A 167 -19.55 -0.10 -5.63
C ARG A 167 -19.25 0.00 -7.12
N LYS A 168 -18.80 -1.10 -7.73
CA LYS A 168 -18.50 -1.17 -9.18
C LYS A 168 -19.73 -0.81 -10.01
N ALA A 169 -20.93 -1.19 -9.57
CA ALA A 169 -22.19 -0.82 -10.22
C ALA A 169 -22.55 0.67 -10.04
N SER A 170 -22.17 1.27 -8.91
CA SER A 170 -22.52 2.66 -8.57
C SER A 170 -21.58 3.70 -9.18
N ASP A 171 -20.31 3.36 -9.45
CA ASP A 171 -19.33 4.27 -10.08
C ASP A 171 -18.50 3.60 -11.20
N PRO A 172 -19.06 3.48 -12.42
CA PRO A 172 -18.36 2.91 -13.58
C PRO A 172 -17.18 3.76 -14.07
N ALA A 173 -17.16 5.06 -13.77
CA ALA A 173 -16.14 5.99 -14.27
C ALA A 173 -14.78 5.80 -13.56
N ALA A 174 -14.80 5.44 -12.27
CA ALA A 174 -13.60 5.04 -11.53
C ALA A 174 -12.89 3.83 -12.13
N LEU A 175 -13.65 2.88 -12.69
CA LEU A 175 -13.13 1.66 -13.31
C LEU A 175 -12.45 1.91 -14.65
N ALA A 176 -12.83 2.98 -15.36
CA ALA A 176 -12.27 3.30 -16.66
C ALA A 176 -10.91 4.02 -16.58
N GLY A 177 -10.43 4.37 -15.37
CA GLY A 177 -9.23 5.22 -15.20
C GLY A 177 -9.38 6.60 -15.86
N ARG A 178 -10.61 7.00 -16.19
CA ARG A 178 -10.96 8.25 -16.87
C ARG A 178 -11.72 9.13 -15.89
N GLY A 179 -10.99 9.74 -14.97
CA GLY A 179 -11.54 10.69 -14.01
C GLY A 179 -10.42 11.46 -13.29
N PRO A 180 -10.72 12.64 -12.72
CA PRO A 180 -9.77 13.35 -11.87
C PRO A 180 -9.37 12.47 -10.68
N LEU A 181 -8.09 12.47 -10.33
CA LEU A 181 -7.58 11.67 -9.22
C LEU A 181 -8.22 12.14 -7.91
N ARG A 182 -8.91 11.21 -7.23
CA ARG A 182 -9.58 11.48 -5.95
C ARG A 182 -8.57 11.51 -4.81
N VAL A 183 -8.62 12.59 -4.02
CA VAL A 183 -7.75 12.80 -2.87
C VAL A 183 -8.62 13.02 -1.64
N ARG A 184 -8.44 12.19 -0.61
CA ARG A 184 -9.16 12.39 0.65
C ARG A 184 -8.51 13.50 1.46
N LEU A 185 -9.29 14.47 1.91
CA LEU A 185 -8.86 15.51 2.86
C LEU A 185 -9.31 15.13 4.27
N ALA A 186 -8.44 14.46 5.03
CA ALA A 186 -8.76 13.97 6.37
C ALA A 186 -8.88 15.09 7.44
N GLY A 187 -8.61 16.34 7.05
CA GLY A 187 -8.72 17.52 7.89
C GLY A 187 -7.38 18.09 8.35
N VAL A 188 -7.47 19.17 9.12
CA VAL A 188 -6.35 19.89 9.72
C VAL A 188 -6.59 19.95 11.23
N THR A 189 -5.57 19.70 12.03
CA THR A 189 -5.65 19.73 13.49
C THR A 189 -4.65 20.73 14.08
N GLY A 190 -4.94 21.23 15.29
CA GLY A 190 -4.02 22.07 16.07
C GLY A 190 -3.97 23.56 15.71
N ALA A 191 -4.62 24.01 14.63
CA ALA A 191 -4.60 25.42 14.27
C ALA A 191 -5.48 26.26 15.22
N PRO A 192 -4.99 27.40 15.73
CA PRO A 192 -5.81 28.33 16.53
C PRO A 192 -6.90 28.99 15.69
N GLY A 193 -7.91 29.57 16.35
CA GLY A 193 -9.01 30.27 15.68
C GLY A 193 -9.82 29.35 14.77
N ASP A 194 -10.09 29.82 13.54
CA ASP A 194 -10.77 29.02 12.50
C ASP A 194 -9.80 28.26 11.56
N GLY A 195 -8.50 28.22 11.89
CA GLY A 195 -7.44 27.80 10.98
C GLY A 195 -7.62 26.40 10.42
N ASN A 196 -8.14 25.45 11.21
CA ASN A 196 -8.36 24.07 10.75
C ASN A 196 -9.33 24.04 9.55
N LYS A 197 -10.44 24.79 9.65
CA LYS A 197 -11.45 24.87 8.60
C LYS A 197 -10.90 25.67 7.41
N SER A 198 -10.34 26.85 7.68
CA SER A 198 -9.83 27.76 6.65
C SER A 198 -8.74 27.11 5.78
N LEU A 199 -7.79 26.40 6.40
CA LEU A 199 -6.72 25.69 5.67
C LEU A 199 -7.27 24.53 4.83
N ARG A 200 -8.18 23.72 5.39
CA ARG A 200 -8.80 22.60 4.67
C ARG A 200 -9.56 23.09 3.44
N ASP A 201 -10.40 24.10 3.62
CA ASP A 201 -11.25 24.65 2.55
C ASP A 201 -10.38 25.21 1.40
N ARG A 202 -9.37 26.03 1.74
CA ARG A 202 -8.45 26.60 0.76
C ARG A 202 -7.63 25.53 0.05
N LEU A 203 -7.14 24.51 0.76
CA LEU A 203 -6.41 23.42 0.12
C LEU A 203 -7.28 22.69 -0.91
N GLY A 204 -8.54 22.39 -0.56
CA GLY A 204 -9.49 21.77 -1.50
C GLY A 204 -9.69 22.60 -2.77
N GLU A 205 -9.84 23.93 -2.64
CA GLU A 205 -9.95 24.83 -3.80
C GLU A 205 -8.72 24.77 -4.71
N PHE A 206 -7.51 24.77 -4.14
CA PHE A 206 -6.28 24.71 -4.92
C PHE A 206 -6.06 23.33 -5.56
N LEU A 207 -6.32 22.23 -4.85
CA LEU A 207 -6.23 20.89 -5.43
C LEU A 207 -7.23 20.70 -6.58
N THR A 208 -8.43 21.25 -6.46
CA THR A 208 -9.41 21.24 -7.56
C THR A 208 -8.89 21.99 -8.78
N ARG A 209 -8.28 23.17 -8.59
CA ARG A 209 -7.62 23.94 -9.67
C ARG A 209 -6.47 23.18 -10.33
N LEU A 210 -5.83 22.27 -9.59
CA LEU A 210 -4.76 21.40 -10.08
C LEU A 210 -5.25 20.11 -10.76
N GLY A 211 -6.57 19.92 -10.89
CA GLY A 211 -7.17 18.78 -11.59
C GLY A 211 -7.40 17.55 -10.71
N TYR A 212 -7.23 17.68 -9.39
CA TYR A 212 -7.60 16.65 -8.42
C TYR A 212 -9.08 16.78 -8.02
N LEU A 213 -9.66 15.70 -7.51
CA LEU A 213 -11.00 15.72 -6.91
C LEU A 213 -10.85 15.54 -5.39
N PRO A 214 -10.67 16.63 -4.63
CA PRO A 214 -10.64 16.56 -3.18
C PRO A 214 -12.03 16.20 -2.65
N GLN A 215 -12.06 15.30 -1.67
CA GLN A 215 -13.29 14.83 -1.04
C GLN A 215 -13.04 14.55 0.44
N ASP A 216 -14.11 14.60 1.23
CA ASP A 216 -14.03 14.28 2.66
C ASP A 216 -13.93 12.77 2.89
N GLY A 217 -14.66 11.99 2.08
CA GLY A 217 -14.68 10.54 2.16
C GLY A 217 -13.44 9.87 1.56
N ALA A 218 -13.08 8.72 2.09
CA ALA A 218 -12.07 7.82 1.56
C ALA A 218 -12.50 7.06 0.31
N GLU A 219 -13.80 7.01 0.02
CA GLU A 219 -14.31 6.20 -1.07
C GLU A 219 -13.72 6.60 -2.43
N GLY A 220 -12.98 5.66 -3.05
CA GLY A 220 -12.33 5.89 -4.34
C GLY A 220 -11.10 6.79 -4.30
N ALA A 221 -10.69 7.31 -3.13
CA ALA A 221 -9.43 8.03 -2.97
C ALA A 221 -8.25 7.05 -2.97
N THR A 222 -7.20 7.39 -3.73
CA THR A 222 -5.93 6.63 -3.74
C THR A 222 -4.93 7.20 -2.73
N TYR A 223 -5.09 8.48 -2.40
CA TYR A 223 -4.21 9.23 -1.53
C TYR A 223 -5.03 9.97 -0.47
N ALA A 224 -4.49 10.10 0.74
CA ALA A 224 -5.01 10.99 1.76
C ALA A 224 -4.04 12.13 2.02
N VAL A 225 -4.58 13.29 2.36
CA VAL A 225 -3.84 14.41 2.89
C VAL A 225 -4.45 14.77 4.25
N HIS A 226 -3.60 14.87 5.26
CA HIS A 226 -3.95 15.44 6.56
C HIS A 226 -2.91 16.48 6.94
N ALA A 227 -3.25 17.35 7.88
CA ALA A 227 -2.30 18.34 8.37
C ALA A 227 -2.34 18.52 9.87
N GLU A 228 -1.18 18.86 10.40
CA GLU A 228 -0.98 19.20 11.79
C GLU A 228 -0.39 20.61 11.87
N VAL A 229 -0.96 21.43 12.74
CA VAL A 229 -0.48 22.77 13.03
C VAL A 229 -0.04 22.84 14.49
N GLN A 230 1.18 23.31 14.70
CA GLN A 230 1.73 23.57 16.03
C GLN A 230 2.06 25.05 16.16
N ALA A 231 1.57 25.67 17.23
CA ALA A 231 1.88 27.04 17.59
C ALA A 231 2.76 27.06 18.84
N VAL A 232 4.04 27.37 18.67
CA VAL A 232 5.04 27.40 19.74
C VAL A 232 5.39 28.84 20.09
N PRO A 233 5.36 29.26 21.37
CA PRO A 233 5.83 30.58 21.76
C PRO A 233 7.28 30.84 21.35
N ALA A 234 7.56 32.04 20.83
CA ALA A 234 8.91 32.48 20.45
C ALA A 234 9.26 33.79 21.19
N PRO A 235 10.56 34.18 21.25
CA PRO A 235 10.97 35.47 21.79
C PRO A 235 10.29 36.65 21.07
N ASP A 236 10.39 37.85 21.66
CA ASP A 236 9.90 39.10 21.06
C ASP A 236 8.39 39.16 20.81
N ASN A 237 7.59 38.55 21.69
CA ASN A 237 6.12 38.47 21.57
C ASN A 237 5.65 37.84 20.23
N LYS A 238 6.44 36.89 19.72
CA LYS A 238 6.12 36.11 18.53
C LYS A 238 5.65 34.71 18.91
N GLN A 239 5.09 34.03 17.93
CA GLN A 239 4.82 32.60 17.96
C GLN A 239 5.28 32.00 16.63
N ARG A 240 5.92 30.85 16.71
CA ARG A 240 6.27 30.03 15.56
C ARG A 240 5.12 29.10 15.25
N ILE A 241 4.65 29.16 14.00
CA ILE A 241 3.64 28.27 13.46
C ILE A 241 4.35 27.27 12.56
N GLU A 242 4.25 25.99 12.92
CA GLU A 242 4.70 24.88 12.11
C GLU A 242 3.47 24.17 11.56
N LEU A 243 3.32 24.17 10.25
CA LEU A 243 2.25 23.52 9.53
C LEU A 243 2.86 22.38 8.70
N GLN A 244 2.46 21.17 9.02
CA GLN A 244 2.94 19.94 8.39
C GLN A 244 1.77 19.26 7.67
N TRP A 245 1.83 19.22 6.34
CA TRP A 245 0.93 18.43 5.52
C TRP A 245 1.57 17.07 5.26
N ILE A 246 0.83 16.00 5.50
CA ILE A 246 1.30 14.63 5.31
C ILE A 246 0.45 14.01 4.20
N VAL A 247 1.11 13.58 3.14
CA VAL A 247 0.49 12.87 2.04
C VAL A 247 0.76 11.38 2.24
N SER A 248 -0.29 10.60 2.36
CA SER A 248 -0.18 9.15 2.48
C SER A 248 -0.89 8.43 1.34
N ARG A 249 -0.36 7.26 1.01
CA ARG A 249 -1.04 6.28 0.16
C ARG A 249 -2.11 5.54 0.97
N ARG A 250 -3.00 4.83 0.28
CA ARG A 250 -4.04 3.98 0.88
C ARG A 250 -3.60 2.93 1.89
N ASP A 251 -2.39 2.40 1.78
CA ASP A 251 -1.78 1.50 2.79
C ASP A 251 -1.30 2.22 4.06
N GLY A 252 -1.47 3.55 4.07
CA GLY A 252 -1.03 4.53 5.07
C GLY A 252 0.48 4.77 5.09
N TYR A 253 1.19 4.30 4.06
CA TYR A 253 2.56 4.71 3.81
C TYR A 253 2.64 6.21 3.53
N GLU A 254 3.46 6.93 4.30
CA GLU A 254 3.77 8.34 4.07
C GLU A 254 4.58 8.47 2.78
N LEU A 255 3.96 9.08 1.76
CA LEU A 255 4.60 9.35 0.48
C LEU A 255 5.51 10.58 0.56
N GLY A 256 5.19 11.49 1.47
CA GLY A 256 5.97 12.68 1.71
C GLY A 256 5.23 13.68 2.57
N ARG A 257 5.94 14.75 2.93
CA ARG A 257 5.42 15.84 3.73
C ARG A 257 5.77 17.18 3.15
N VAL A 258 4.88 18.14 3.34
CA VAL A 258 5.13 19.55 3.04
C VAL A 258 5.10 20.31 4.36
N VAL A 259 6.26 20.81 4.77
CA VAL A 259 6.44 21.52 6.04
C VAL A 259 6.59 23.02 5.76
N GLN A 260 5.81 23.82 6.47
CA GLN A 260 5.83 25.28 6.41
C GLN A 260 6.04 25.83 7.81
N ILE A 261 7.08 26.64 7.98
CA ILE A 261 7.42 27.24 9.28
C ILE A 261 7.41 28.75 9.11
N ASN A 262 6.59 29.44 9.90
CA ASN A 262 6.47 30.88 9.88
C ASN A 262 6.45 31.46 11.30
N GLU A 263 7.09 32.61 11.50
CA GLU A 263 7.00 33.36 12.75
C GLU A 263 6.02 34.51 12.59
N VAL A 264 5.03 34.58 13.48
CA VAL A 264 3.97 35.60 13.46
C VAL A 264 3.86 36.26 14.83
N PRO A 265 3.30 37.48 14.92
CA PRO A 265 2.99 38.08 16.22
C PRO A 265 2.08 37.16 17.04
N ARG A 266 2.34 37.03 18.34
CA ARG A 266 1.54 36.17 19.21
C ARG A 266 0.07 36.56 19.18
N GLY A 267 -0.81 35.57 19.02
CA GLY A 267 -2.26 35.76 19.00
C GLY A 267 -2.84 36.31 17.70
N SER A 268 -2.02 36.68 16.72
CA SER A 268 -2.48 37.17 15.40
C SER A 268 -3.34 36.15 14.63
N LEU A 269 -3.18 34.86 14.93
CA LEU A 269 -3.89 33.76 14.29
C LEU A 269 -4.99 33.14 15.18
N ASN A 270 -5.42 33.82 16.24
CA ASN A 270 -6.48 33.31 17.11
C ASN A 270 -7.90 33.55 16.54
N GLY A 271 -8.02 34.31 15.45
CA GLY A 271 -9.27 34.66 14.80
C GLY A 271 -9.42 33.99 13.43
N LEU A 272 -9.68 34.80 12.40
CA LEU A 272 -9.90 34.34 11.04
C LEU A 272 -8.58 34.17 10.29
N TRP A 273 -8.38 33.00 9.69
CA TRP A 273 -7.18 32.66 8.93
C TRP A 273 -7.27 32.98 7.45
N GLY A 274 -8.40 33.46 6.93
CA GLY A 274 -8.73 33.55 5.50
C GLY A 274 -7.55 33.83 4.56
N ASP A 275 -6.81 34.92 4.77
CA ASP A 275 -5.68 35.33 3.92
C ASP A 275 -4.44 34.44 4.12
N VAL A 276 -4.12 34.11 5.38
CA VAL A 276 -3.00 33.24 5.73
C VAL A 276 -3.23 31.83 5.21
N ALA A 277 -4.46 31.32 5.34
CA ALA A 277 -4.87 30.03 4.83
C ALA A 277 -4.82 29.99 3.30
N TYR A 278 -5.16 31.09 2.61
CA TYR A 278 -5.04 31.15 1.15
C TYR A 278 -3.59 30.93 0.70
N VAL A 279 -2.65 31.71 1.26
CA VAL A 279 -1.23 31.62 0.87
C VAL A 279 -0.61 30.28 1.31
N ALA A 280 -0.88 29.85 2.54
CA ALA A 280 -0.36 28.60 3.07
C ALA A 280 -0.86 27.39 2.24
N ALA A 281 -2.15 27.38 1.91
CA ALA A 281 -2.74 26.31 1.12
C ALA A 281 -2.30 26.31 -0.34
N GLU A 282 -2.03 27.47 -0.97
CA GLU A 282 -1.50 27.55 -2.33
C GLU A 282 -0.12 26.88 -2.44
N GLN A 283 0.75 27.24 -1.50
CA GLN A 283 2.10 26.66 -1.39
C GLN A 283 2.02 25.17 -1.06
N ALA A 284 1.14 24.78 -0.14
CA ALA A 284 0.92 23.39 0.22
C ALA A 284 0.40 22.56 -0.95
N ALA A 285 -0.58 23.06 -1.71
CA ALA A 285 -1.14 22.38 -2.88
C ALA A 285 -0.08 22.13 -3.95
N SER A 286 0.83 23.09 -4.15
CA SER A 286 1.95 22.94 -5.08
C SER A 286 2.91 21.83 -4.63
N GLY A 287 3.31 21.80 -3.36
CA GLY A 287 4.15 20.74 -2.81
C GLY A 287 3.47 19.37 -2.77
N ILE A 288 2.17 19.32 -2.44
CA ILE A 288 1.37 18.09 -2.45
C ILE A 288 1.30 17.53 -3.87
N ARG A 289 1.09 18.37 -4.89
CA ARG A 289 1.13 17.93 -6.29
C ARG A 289 2.47 17.30 -6.65
N GLU A 290 3.59 17.89 -6.21
CA GLU A 290 4.92 17.30 -6.44
C GLU A 290 5.07 15.94 -5.77
N VAL A 291 4.63 15.80 -4.52
CA VAL A 291 4.61 14.50 -3.82
C VAL A 291 3.75 13.48 -4.56
N LEU A 292 2.55 13.87 -5.01
CA LEU A 292 1.64 13.00 -5.76
C LEU A 292 2.20 12.62 -7.14
N GLN A 293 2.84 13.55 -7.84
CA GLN A 293 3.51 13.28 -9.11
C GLN A 293 4.66 12.29 -8.90
N ASN A 294 5.53 12.54 -7.91
CA ASN A 294 6.64 11.66 -7.56
C ASN A 294 6.19 10.30 -7.04
N ALA A 295 4.98 10.19 -6.51
CA ALA A 295 4.37 8.92 -6.08
C ALA A 295 3.65 8.18 -7.22
N ALA A 296 3.29 8.88 -8.30
CA ALA A 296 2.71 8.30 -9.51
C ALA A 296 3.79 7.88 -10.54
N GLN A 297 4.93 8.56 -10.57
CA GLN A 297 6.10 8.19 -11.40
C GLN A 297 6.75 6.81 -11.09
N PRO A 298 6.77 6.25 -9.87
CA PRO A 298 7.42 4.97 -9.60
C PRO A 298 6.67 3.81 -10.27
N GLU A 299 5.40 3.98 -10.64
CA GLU A 299 4.65 3.00 -11.43
C GLU A 299 4.90 3.13 -12.94
N LEU A 300 5.43 4.27 -13.41
CA LEU A 300 5.77 4.51 -14.81
C LEU A 300 7.25 4.20 -15.12
N ASP A 301 8.15 4.43 -14.17
CA ASP A 301 9.60 4.21 -14.36
C ASP A 301 10.01 2.74 -14.25
N VAL A 302 9.19 1.87 -13.65
CA VAL A 302 9.39 0.41 -13.71
C VAL A 302 9.09 -0.14 -15.12
N ALA A 303 8.44 0.65 -16.00
CA ALA A 303 8.16 0.29 -17.38
C ALA A 303 9.19 0.81 -18.41
N ALA A 304 10.17 1.61 -17.99
CA ALA A 304 11.27 2.02 -18.85
C ALA A 304 12.55 1.29 -18.39
N PRO A 305 13.14 0.39 -19.21
CA PRO A 305 14.47 -0.12 -18.89
C PRO A 305 15.43 1.09 -18.74
N PRO A 306 16.35 1.07 -17.76
CA PRO A 306 17.30 2.15 -17.59
C PRO A 306 18.01 2.37 -18.91
N ALA A 307 17.96 3.60 -19.44
CA ALA A 307 18.74 3.98 -20.59
C ALA A 307 20.19 3.61 -20.30
N ALA A 308 20.75 2.71 -21.13
CA ALA A 308 22.15 2.35 -21.05
C ALA A 308 22.99 3.65 -21.06
N PRO A 309 24.11 3.70 -20.30
CA PRO A 309 25.00 4.85 -20.35
C PRO A 309 25.37 5.09 -21.82
N SER A 310 25.05 6.29 -22.30
CA SER A 310 25.41 6.76 -23.63
C SER A 310 26.92 6.65 -23.79
N ALA A 311 27.35 5.87 -24.78
CA ALA A 311 28.74 5.78 -25.16
C ALA A 311 29.29 7.21 -25.41
N PRO A 312 30.53 7.51 -24.99
CA PRO A 312 31.12 8.82 -25.25
C PRO A 312 31.22 9.04 -26.76
N ALA A 313 30.75 10.21 -27.20
CA ALA A 313 30.80 10.63 -28.60
C ALA A 313 32.24 10.58 -29.13
N PRO A 314 32.47 10.14 -30.38
CA PRO A 314 33.79 10.23 -30.99
C PRO A 314 34.20 11.69 -31.14
N ALA A 315 35.47 11.98 -30.80
CA ALA A 315 36.06 13.31 -30.85
C ALA A 315 35.93 13.95 -32.25
N PRO A 316 35.72 15.27 -32.35
CA PRO A 316 35.66 15.96 -33.63
C PRO A 316 37.03 15.94 -34.32
N THR A 317 37.04 15.47 -35.57
CA THR A 317 38.19 15.55 -36.48
C THR A 317 38.59 17.01 -36.68
N PRO A 318 39.87 17.40 -36.50
CA PRO A 318 40.29 18.77 -36.73
C PRO A 318 40.22 19.12 -38.23
N ALA A 319 39.61 20.27 -38.53
CA ALA A 319 39.55 20.85 -39.86
C ALA A 319 40.96 21.23 -40.37
N PRO A 320 41.24 21.12 -41.68
CA PRO A 320 42.53 21.49 -42.23
C PRO A 320 42.78 23.01 -42.14
N ALA A 321 43.96 23.36 -41.65
CA ALA A 321 44.43 24.73 -41.53
C ALA A 321 44.49 25.44 -42.89
N ARG A 322 43.86 26.60 -42.96
CA ARG A 322 43.94 27.53 -44.09
C ARG A 322 45.30 28.23 -44.01
N ALA A 323 46.21 27.90 -44.92
CA ALA A 323 47.50 28.58 -45.02
C ALA A 323 47.28 30.02 -45.53
N GLU A 324 47.66 30.96 -44.68
CA GLU A 324 47.72 32.40 -44.96
C GLU A 324 49.00 32.68 -45.77
N ALA A 325 48.86 33.32 -46.93
CA ALA A 325 49.97 33.68 -47.80
C ALA A 325 50.71 34.90 -47.23
N PRO A 326 52.06 34.93 -47.22
CA PRO A 326 52.80 36.07 -46.75
C PRO A 326 52.85 37.17 -47.82
N ALA A 327 52.77 38.42 -47.35
CA ALA A 327 53.01 39.61 -48.15
C ALA A 327 54.49 39.76 -48.51
N ARG A 328 54.83 39.62 -49.79
CA ARG A 328 55.65 40.52 -50.64
C ARG A 328 56.04 39.83 -51.93
#